data_AF-A0A7X5F8G4-F1
#
_entry.id   AF-A0A7X5F8G4-F1
#
_cell.length_a   1.000
_cell.length_b   1.000
_cell.length_c   1.000
_cell.angle_alpha   90.00
_cell.angle_beta   90.00
_cell.angle_gamma   90.00
#
_symmetry.space_group_name_H-M   'P 1'
#
loop_
_entity.id
_entity.type
_entity.pdbx_description
1 polymer ?
#
loop_
_entity_poly.entity_id
_entity_poly.type
_entity_poly.pdbx_seq_one_letter_code
_entity_poly.pdbx_strand_id
1 'polypeptide(L)'
;MAIEIKQEKKGSPLIWIIIIVVVLAIGFWFVINFLRPEEILQKPKIEDVLPSSASQELIKANLNIDSILSNQIFQTLAPHITWPLVSPTLGRQNPFKPF
;
A
#
# COMPACT_ATOMS: atom_id res chain seq x y z
N MET A 1 -71.87 -26.10 15.00
CA MET A 1 -70.68 -25.25 15.15
C MET A 1 -69.56 -25.89 14.35
N ALA A 2 -69.06 -25.23 13.31
CA ALA A 2 -67.89 -25.69 12.58
C ALA A 2 -66.64 -25.06 13.22
N ILE A 3 -65.67 -25.90 13.59
CA ILE A 3 -64.38 -25.46 14.12
C ILE A 3 -63.44 -25.40 12.91
N GLU A 4 -63.11 -24.18 12.47
CA GLU A 4 -62.08 -23.97 11.45
C GLU A 4 -60.70 -24.22 12.05
N ILE A 5 -60.09 -25.33 11.67
CA ILE A 5 -58.69 -25.63 12.00
C ILE A 5 -57.83 -24.80 11.05
N LYS A 6 -57.30 -23.68 11.54
CA LYS A 6 -56.27 -22.91 10.83
C LYS A 6 -55.03 -23.79 10.72
N GLN A 7 -54.77 -24.32 9.53
CA GLN A 7 -53.53 -25.04 9.23
C GLN A 7 -52.36 -24.07 9.40
N GLU A 8 -51.52 -24.30 10.41
CA GLU A 8 -50.23 -23.65 10.52
C GLU A 8 -49.37 -24.02 9.31
N LYS A 9 -49.02 -23.00 8.54
CA LYS A 9 -48.14 -23.09 7.39
C LYS A 9 -46.74 -23.44 7.88
N LYS A 10 -46.45 -24.75 8.00
CA LYS A 10 -45.11 -25.26 8.32
C LYS A 10 -44.13 -24.70 7.28
N GLY A 11 -43.28 -23.78 7.71
CA GLY A 11 -42.19 -23.26 6.88
C GLY A 11 -41.31 -24.43 6.43
N SER A 12 -40.99 -24.47 5.15
CA SER A 12 -40.10 -25.51 4.62
C SER A 12 -38.72 -25.36 5.26
N PRO A 13 -38.15 -26.41 5.87
CA PRO A 13 -36.82 -26.35 6.49
C PRO A 13 -35.74 -25.92 5.49
N LEU A 14 -35.98 -26.15 4.21
CA LEU A 14 -35.12 -25.78 3.09
C LEU A 14 -34.99 -24.25 2.94
N ILE A 15 -36.08 -23.50 3.17
CA ILE A 15 -36.06 -22.02 3.14
C ILE A 15 -35.20 -21.49 4.29
N TRP A 16 -35.29 -22.11 5.46
CA TRP A 16 -34.53 -21.69 6.64
C TRP A 16 -33.03 -21.92 6.45
N ILE A 17 -32.64 -23.05 5.85
CA ILE A 17 -31.25 -23.35 5.49
C ILE A 17 -30.70 -22.31 4.49
N ILE A 18 -31.47 -21.97 3.45
CA ILE A 18 -31.06 -20.97 2.46
C ILE A 18 -30.81 -19.61 3.12
N ILE A 19 -31.68 -19.19 4.04
CA ILE A 19 -31.53 -17.93 4.78
C ILE A 19 -30.22 -17.92 5.58
N ILE A 20 -29.90 -18.99 6.30
CA ILE A 20 -28.64 -19.08 7.05
C ILE A 20 -27.42 -18.94 6.13
N VAL A 21 -27.43 -19.66 5.00
CA VAL A 21 -26.31 -19.64 4.05
C VAL A 21 -26.08 -18.23 3.50
N VAL A 22 -27.17 -17.51 3.19
CA VAL A 22 -27.10 -16.12 2.72
C VAL A 22 -26.53 -15.20 3.80
N VAL A 23 -26.99 -15.34 5.04
CA VAL A 23 -26.48 -14.53 6.17
C VAL A 23 -24.99 -14.78 6.42
N LEU A 24 -24.55 -16.04 6.36
CA LEU A 24 -23.12 -16.38 6.52
C LEU A 24 -22.28 -15.84 5.36
N ALA A 25 -22.76 -15.90 4.12
CA ALA A 25 -22.05 -15.36 2.96
C ALA A 25 -21.87 -13.84 3.07
N ILE A 26 -22.91 -13.10 3.47
CA ILE A 26 -22.84 -11.64 3.66
C ILE A 26 -21.91 -11.30 4.83
N GLY A 27 -22.01 -12.02 5.94
CA GLY A 27 -21.14 -11.81 7.10
C GLY A 27 -19.67 -12.05 6.76
N PHE A 28 -19.36 -13.14 6.05
CA PHE A 28 -18.01 -13.46 5.61
C PHE A 28 -17.45 -12.42 4.63
N TRP A 29 -18.28 -11.96 3.69
CA TRP A 29 -17.93 -10.88 2.77
C TRP A 29 -17.56 -9.59 3.51
N PHE A 30 -18.37 -9.19 4.49
CA PHE A 30 -18.12 -8.00 5.31
C PHE A 30 -16.81 -8.11 6.09
N VAL A 31 -16.56 -9.26 6.70
CA VAL A 31 -15.32 -9.52 7.45
C VAL A 31 -14.11 -9.43 6.53
N ILE A 32 -14.12 -10.07 5.36
CA ILE A 32 -13.00 -9.97 4.41
C ILE A 32 -12.77 -8.55 3.94
N ASN A 33 -13.84 -7.81 3.64
CA ASN A 33 -13.72 -6.46 3.09
C ASN A 33 -13.24 -5.44 4.14
N PHE A 34 -13.58 -5.62 5.42
CA PHE A 34 -13.14 -4.73 6.50
C PHE A 34 -11.83 -5.14 7.16
N LEU A 35 -11.53 -6.44 7.26
CA LEU A 35 -10.30 -6.92 7.88
C LEU A 35 -9.14 -7.08 6.89
N ARG A 36 -9.37 -6.98 5.56
CA ARG A 36 -8.25 -6.72 4.66
C ARG A 36 -7.81 -5.27 4.88
N PRO A 37 -6.61 -5.03 5.42
CA PRO A 37 -6.00 -3.73 5.22
C PRO A 37 -5.87 -3.58 3.71
N GLU A 38 -6.65 -2.70 3.09
CA GLU A 38 -6.29 -2.17 1.78
C GLU A 38 -4.82 -1.77 1.89
N GLU A 39 -4.02 -2.25 0.94
CA GLU A 39 -2.58 -2.06 0.95
C GLU A 39 -2.27 -0.56 0.78
N ILE A 40 -2.33 0.20 1.86
CA ILE A 40 -1.70 1.53 1.99
C ILE A 40 -0.15 1.37 1.89
N LEU A 41 0.33 0.14 1.76
CA LEU A 41 1.70 -0.24 1.43
C LEU A 41 1.97 -0.28 -0.08
N GLN A 42 1.20 0.44 -0.92
CA GLN A 42 1.71 0.77 -2.24
C GLN A 42 2.93 1.67 -2.06
N LYS A 43 4.11 1.07 -2.11
CA LYS A 43 5.37 1.82 -2.26
C LYS A 43 5.17 2.74 -3.46
N PRO A 44 5.33 4.06 -3.29
CA PRO A 44 5.09 5.00 -4.37
C PRO A 44 5.94 4.56 -5.56
N LYS A 45 5.31 4.43 -6.72
CA LYS A 45 6.06 4.14 -7.93
C LYS A 45 6.95 5.35 -8.20
N ILE A 46 8.10 5.12 -8.81
CA ILE A 46 9.03 6.22 -9.16
C ILE A 46 8.33 7.26 -10.04
N GLU A 47 7.34 6.82 -10.81
CA GLU A 47 6.39 7.61 -11.61
C GLU A 47 5.54 8.59 -10.78
N ASP A 48 5.22 8.25 -9.53
CA ASP A 48 4.42 9.08 -8.62
C ASP A 48 5.27 10.17 -7.93
N VAL A 49 6.59 9.97 -7.89
CA VAL A 49 7.54 10.85 -7.18
C VAL A 49 8.25 11.80 -8.15
N LEU A 50 8.52 11.37 -9.38
CA LEU A 50 9.23 12.16 -10.37
C LEU A 50 8.29 12.59 -11.50
N PRO A 51 8.31 13.87 -11.92
CA PRO A 51 7.49 14.34 -13.02
C PRO A 51 7.73 13.47 -14.27
N SER A 52 6.64 13.01 -14.86
CA SER A 52 6.59 12.02 -15.95
C SER A 52 7.42 12.38 -17.19
N SER A 53 7.73 13.67 -17.38
CA SER A 53 8.56 14.18 -18.46
C SER A 53 10.07 14.11 -18.19
N ALA A 54 10.53 14.33 -16.95
CA ALA A 54 11.96 14.34 -16.61
C ALA A 54 12.48 12.96 -16.16
N SER A 55 11.60 12.11 -15.63
CA SER A 55 11.97 10.79 -15.10
C SER A 55 12.44 9.82 -16.19
N GLN A 56 11.83 9.82 -17.37
CA GLN A 56 12.21 8.90 -18.45
C GLN A 56 13.61 9.16 -19.01
N GLU A 57 14.02 10.43 -19.08
CA GLU A 57 15.38 10.79 -19.51
C GLU A 57 16.42 10.39 -18.48
N LEU A 58 16.12 10.59 -17.18
CA LEU A 58 17.01 10.18 -16.08
C LEU A 58 17.10 8.67 -15.91
N ILE A 59 16.03 7.92 -16.18
CA ILE A 59 16.03 6.44 -16.16
C ILE A 59 16.87 5.87 -17.31
N LYS A 60 16.88 6.52 -18.47
CA LYS A 60 17.72 6.13 -19.63
C LYS A 60 19.14 6.69 -19.55
N ALA A 61 19.39 7.64 -18.66
CA ALA A 61 20.72 8.21 -18.47
C ALA A 61 21.62 7.18 -17.79
N ASN A 62 22.36 6.42 -18.60
CA ASN A 62 23.47 5.62 -18.11
C ASN A 62 24.64 6.57 -17.76
N LEU A 63 24.65 7.05 -16.52
CA LEU A 63 25.73 7.85 -16.00
C LEU A 63 26.97 6.97 -15.85
N ASN A 64 27.99 7.22 -16.68
CA ASN A 64 29.30 6.61 -16.52
C ASN A 64 30.03 7.26 -15.35
N ILE A 65 29.78 6.74 -14.15
CA ILE A 65 30.37 7.24 -12.90
C ILE A 65 31.90 7.20 -12.95
N ASP A 66 32.48 6.15 -13.54
CA ASP A 66 33.93 6.01 -13.66
C ASP A 66 34.54 7.11 -14.53
N SER A 67 33.86 7.50 -15.61
CA SER A 67 34.26 8.62 -16.46
C SER A 67 34.13 9.98 -15.76
N ILE A 68 33.16 10.13 -14.87
CA ILE A 68 32.93 11.37 -14.12
C ILE A 68 33.97 11.50 -13.01
N LEU A 69 34.22 10.44 -12.25
CA LEU A 69 35.21 10.41 -11.18
C LEU A 69 36.65 10.53 -11.68
N SER A 70 36.92 10.05 -12.91
CA SER A 70 38.23 10.21 -13.54
C SER A 70 38.46 11.60 -14.15
N ASN A 71 37.44 12.45 -14.23
CA ASN A 71 37.59 13.82 -14.72
C ASN A 71 38.35 14.68 -13.69
N GLN A 72 39.31 15.48 -14.20
CA GLN A 72 40.18 16.34 -13.41
C GLN A 72 39.42 17.25 -12.42
N ILE A 73 38.24 17.76 -12.81
CA ILE A 73 37.41 18.62 -11.95
C ILE A 73 36.98 17.88 -10.68
N PHE A 74 36.60 16.60 -10.80
CA PHE A 74 36.16 15.82 -9.63
C PHE A 74 37.35 15.34 -8.79
N GLN A 75 38.48 15.04 -9.43
CA GLN A 75 39.71 14.68 -8.70
C GLN A 75 40.25 15.84 -7.84
N THR A 76 40.16 17.08 -8.33
CA THR A 76 40.59 18.26 -7.55
C THR A 76 39.63 18.59 -6.41
N LEU A 77 38.35 18.24 -6.54
CA LEU A 77 37.34 18.43 -5.49
C LEU A 77 37.38 17.32 -4.43
N ALA A 78 37.75 16.09 -4.79
CA ALA A 78 37.80 14.94 -3.88
C ALA A 78 38.47 15.21 -2.52
N PRO A 79 39.67 15.83 -2.43
CA PRO A 79 40.31 16.11 -1.14
C PRO A 79 39.58 17.19 -0.31
N HIS A 80 38.70 17.98 -0.92
CA HIS A 80 37.92 19.03 -0.26
C HIS A 80 36.52 18.55 0.17
N ILE A 81 36.12 17.35 -0.26
CA ILE A 81 34.87 16.73 0.18
C ILE A 81 35.14 15.96 1.47
N THR A 82 34.94 16.63 2.60
CA THR A 82 34.86 15.94 3.90
C THR A 82 33.48 15.31 4.03
N TRP A 83 33.37 14.02 3.68
CA TRP A 83 32.20 13.26 4.06
C TRP A 83 32.19 13.09 5.59
N PRO A 84 31.07 13.37 6.28
CA PRO A 84 31.00 13.17 7.71
C PRO A 84 31.08 11.67 7.99
N LEU A 85 31.82 11.32 9.04
CA LEU A 85 31.98 9.94 9.51
C LEU A 85 30.63 9.30 9.87
N VAL A 86 29.64 10.13 10.18
CA VAL A 86 28.28 9.72 10.47
C VAL A 86 27.36 10.48 9.52
N SER A 87 26.54 9.75 8.76
CA SER A 87 25.53 10.37 7.91
C SER A 87 24.67 11.30 8.78
N PRO A 88 24.57 12.60 8.44
CA PRO A 88 23.72 13.49 9.20
C PRO A 88 22.30 12.95 9.13
N THR A 89 21.55 13.07 10.23
CA THR A 89 20.11 12.84 10.19
C THR A 89 19.50 13.81 9.18
N LEU A 90 19.17 13.29 8.01
CA LEU A 90 18.50 14.05 6.95
C LEU A 90 17.05 14.28 7.37
N GLY A 91 16.62 15.54 7.31
CA GLY A 91 15.26 15.95 7.62
C GLY A 91 15.05 16.39 9.08
N ARG A 92 13.91 17.06 9.31
CA ARG A 92 13.44 17.37 10.67
C ARG A 92 13.06 16.06 11.36
N GLN A 93 13.37 15.94 12.66
CA GLN A 93 12.83 14.85 13.48
C GLN A 93 11.31 14.85 13.35
N ASN A 94 10.72 13.69 13.06
CA ASN A 94 9.27 13.55 12.92
C ASN A 94 8.61 13.94 14.25
N PRO A 95 7.84 15.04 14.31
CA PRO A 95 7.23 15.53 15.55
C PRO A 95 6.14 14.58 16.08
N PHE A 96 5.75 13.56 15.31
CA PHE A 96 4.75 12.56 15.67
C PHE A 96 5.35 11.22 16.11
N LYS A 97 6.68 11.12 16.29
CA LYS A 97 7.30 9.90 16.81
C LYS A 97 7.20 9.90 18.35
N PRO A 98 6.44 8.97 18.97
CA PRO A 98 6.44 8.85 20.42
C PRO A 98 7.82 8.36 20.90
N PHE A 99 8.24 8.92 22.03
CA PHE A 99 9.51 8.65 22.73
C PHE A 99 9.57 7.22 23.27
#